data_AF-A0A2S8VEN2-F1
#
_entry.id   AF-A0A2S8VEN2-F1
#
_cell.length_a   1.000
_cell.length_b   1.000
_cell.length_c   1.000
_cell.angle_alpha   90.00
_cell.angle_beta   90.00
_cell.angle_gamma   90.00
#
_symmetry.space_group_name_H-M   'P 1'
#
loop_
_entity.id
_entity.type
_entity.pdbx_description
1 polymer ?
#
loop_
_entity_poly.entity_id
_entity_poly.type
_entity_poly.pdbx_seq_one_letter_code
_entity_poly.pdbx_strand_id
1 'polypeptide(L)'
;MKRTLTIFMLTIILLISFSSCSKKDNSFPANGVLIIGDENNISPIINRYQEITKENEVFSVKKGEVGNGHVLILNESTALALIKEKIFHKRGNGSNYILDTLPKFPKEGSLLFTNEDEKTMKSIKIEGNEIPVTYDSDTWIGNTRKYPTQSYVIVAKNSVYKEIKANETKMHLLQLKKSLGDERPKMSTENTMVNENVKVKKLIKGLEGEVSFQFVTIGEKS
;
A
#
# COMPACT_ATOMS: atom_id res chain seq x y z
N MET A 1 18.00 -13.76 -59.58
CA MET A 1 17.32 -14.38 -58.42
C MET A 1 18.15 -14.46 -57.13
N LYS A 2 19.50 -14.41 -57.16
CA LYS A 2 20.30 -14.54 -55.92
C LYS A 2 20.31 -13.27 -55.04
N ARG A 3 20.26 -12.07 -55.63
CA ARG A 3 20.32 -10.78 -54.91
C ARG A 3 19.03 -10.43 -54.15
N THR A 4 17.85 -10.75 -54.71
CA THR A 4 16.55 -10.47 -54.07
C THR A 4 16.25 -11.46 -52.93
N LEU A 5 16.68 -12.71 -53.05
CA LEU A 5 16.53 -13.73 -52.00
C LEU A 5 17.37 -13.42 -50.75
N THR A 6 18.55 -12.82 -50.94
CA THR A 6 19.45 -12.44 -49.84
C THR A 6 18.89 -11.24 -49.05
N ILE A 7 18.23 -10.29 -49.72
CA ILE A 7 17.60 -9.12 -49.08
C ILE A 7 16.39 -9.53 -48.23
N PHE A 8 15.58 -10.48 -48.70
CA PHE A 8 14.41 -10.99 -47.94
C PHE A 8 14.80 -11.81 -46.70
N MET A 9 15.90 -12.57 -46.76
CA MET A 9 16.43 -13.31 -45.60
C MET A 9 16.98 -12.36 -44.52
N LEU A 10 17.63 -11.26 -44.92
CA LEU A 10 18.18 -10.26 -43.97
C LEU A 10 17.09 -9.45 -43.26
N THR A 11 15.96 -9.15 -43.91
CA THR A 11 14.83 -8.47 -43.26
C THR A 11 14.07 -9.36 -42.28
N ILE A 12 13.99 -10.67 -42.53
CA ILE A 12 13.34 -11.62 -41.60
C ILE A 12 14.17 -11.83 -40.33
N ILE A 13 15.51 -11.84 -40.42
CA ILE A 13 16.38 -12.01 -39.25
C ILE A 13 16.35 -10.79 -38.33
N LEU A 14 16.14 -9.57 -38.86
CA LEU A 14 16.01 -8.35 -38.05
C LEU A 14 14.69 -8.28 -37.25
N LEU A 15 13.63 -8.95 -37.70
CA LEU A 15 12.32 -8.94 -37.06
C LEU A 15 12.21 -9.91 -35.87
N ILE A 16 13.13 -10.86 -35.73
CA ILE A 16 13.13 -11.85 -34.64
C ILE A 16 13.86 -11.32 -33.39
N SER A 17 14.64 -10.23 -33.52
CA SER A 17 15.51 -9.70 -32.46
C SER A 17 14.85 -8.81 -31.40
N PHE A 18 13.57 -8.46 -31.48
CA PHE A 18 12.92 -7.58 -30.47
C PHE A 18 11.58 -8.07 -29.93
N SER A 19 11.34 -9.38 -29.96
CA SER A 19 10.28 -10.01 -29.17
C SER A 19 10.85 -10.77 -27.97
N SER A 20 11.90 -10.24 -27.34
CA SER A 20 11.99 -10.42 -25.89
C SER A 20 10.80 -9.66 -25.31
N CYS A 21 9.68 -10.35 -25.12
CA CYS A 21 8.81 -10.09 -23.99
C CYS A 21 9.71 -10.14 -22.76
N SER A 22 10.33 -9.00 -22.42
CA SER A 22 10.87 -8.80 -21.10
C SER A 22 9.72 -9.18 -20.19
N LYS A 23 9.90 -10.25 -19.40
CA LYS A 23 9.07 -10.43 -18.22
C LYS A 23 8.96 -9.03 -17.62
N LYS A 24 7.74 -8.50 -17.50
CA LYS A 24 7.52 -7.24 -16.79
C LYS A 24 8.10 -7.50 -15.41
N ASP A 25 9.34 -7.10 -15.20
CA ASP A 25 9.91 -7.12 -13.88
C ASP A 25 8.97 -6.24 -13.08
N ASN A 26 8.41 -6.80 -12.01
CA ASN A 26 7.44 -6.12 -11.14
C ASN A 26 8.16 -4.96 -10.46
N SER A 27 8.31 -3.85 -11.18
CA SER A 27 8.88 -2.61 -10.70
C SER A 27 7.86 -1.96 -9.78
N PHE A 28 8.30 -1.60 -8.58
CA PHE A 28 7.50 -0.89 -7.60
C PHE A 28 8.05 0.55 -7.50
N PRO A 29 7.74 1.42 -8.48
CA PRO A 29 8.22 2.79 -8.44
C PRO A 29 7.67 3.46 -7.17
N ALA A 30 8.56 4.05 -6.39
CA ALA A 30 8.24 4.83 -5.21
C ALA A 30 7.77 6.24 -5.64
N ASN A 31 6.59 6.29 -6.25
CA ASN A 31 5.93 7.50 -6.72
C ASN A 31 4.88 8.03 -5.73
N GLY A 32 4.73 7.40 -4.57
CA GLY A 32 3.89 7.88 -3.48
C GLY A 32 4.50 7.64 -2.10
N VAL A 33 3.96 8.35 -1.11
CA VAL A 33 4.30 8.20 0.30
C VAL A 33 3.02 8.03 1.10
N LEU A 34 2.93 6.94 1.86
CA LEU A 34 1.86 6.68 2.82
C LEU A 34 2.37 6.95 4.24
N ILE A 35 1.69 7.83 4.94
CA ILE A 35 2.04 8.25 6.31
C ILE A 35 0.80 8.08 7.17
N ILE A 36 0.93 7.48 8.36
CA ILE A 36 -0.16 7.34 9.32
C ILE A 36 0.35 7.79 10.68
N GLY A 37 -0.40 8.65 11.37
CA GLY A 37 -0.05 9.12 12.71
C GLY A 37 -0.64 10.48 13.01
N ASP A 38 -0.40 10.95 14.22
CA ASP A 38 -0.95 12.23 14.68
C ASP A 38 -0.22 13.40 14.01
N GLU A 39 -0.96 14.47 13.70
CA GLU A 39 -0.50 15.58 12.86
C GLU A 39 0.89 16.12 13.26
N ASN A 40 1.10 16.35 14.56
CA ASN A 40 2.36 16.87 15.11
C ASN A 40 3.54 15.91 14.87
N ASN A 41 3.30 14.61 14.94
CA ASN A 41 4.30 13.56 14.81
C ASN A 41 4.64 13.28 13.33
N ILE A 42 3.69 13.51 12.41
CA ILE A 42 3.88 13.25 10.97
C ILE A 42 4.28 14.48 10.16
N SER A 43 4.05 15.69 10.68
CA SER A 43 4.42 16.96 10.02
C SER A 43 5.86 17.00 9.49
N PRO A 44 6.89 16.53 10.22
CA PRO A 44 8.27 16.54 9.70
C PRO A 44 8.45 15.72 8.42
N ILE A 45 7.69 14.62 8.27
CA ILE A 45 7.74 13.77 7.08
C ILE A 45 6.99 14.45 5.93
N ILE A 46 5.82 15.04 6.20
CA ILE A 46 5.04 15.77 5.19
C ILE A 46 5.88 16.92 4.62
N ASN A 47 6.48 17.73 5.49
CA ASN A 47 7.32 18.87 5.10
C ASN A 47 8.53 18.44 4.25
N ARG A 48 9.10 17.26 4.51
CA ARG A 48 10.21 16.71 3.72
C ARG A 48 9.85 16.51 2.25
N TYR A 49 8.60 16.13 1.97
CA TYR A 49 8.15 15.78 0.62
C TYR A 49 7.24 16.82 -0.02
N GLN A 50 6.86 17.89 0.70
CA GLN A 50 5.88 18.88 0.25
C GLN A 50 6.20 19.45 -1.15
N GLU A 51 7.45 19.83 -1.42
CA GLU A 51 7.86 20.50 -2.66
C GLU A 51 7.76 19.59 -3.88
N ILE A 52 7.91 18.28 -3.66
CA ILE A 52 7.83 17.27 -4.72
C ILE A 52 6.48 16.54 -4.73
N THR A 53 5.56 16.92 -3.85
CA THR A 53 4.20 16.38 -3.82
C THR A 53 3.35 17.07 -4.88
N LYS A 54 2.62 16.28 -5.66
CA LYS A 54 1.64 16.73 -6.64
C LYS A 54 0.25 16.83 -6.01
N GLU A 55 -0.13 15.82 -5.25
CA GLU A 55 -1.44 15.68 -4.62
C GLU A 55 -1.24 15.08 -3.22
N ASN A 56 -1.97 15.58 -2.22
CA ASN A 56 -1.96 15.07 -0.85
C ASN A 56 -3.39 14.77 -0.44
N GLU A 57 -3.73 13.49 -0.40
CA GLU A 57 -5.02 13.04 0.09
C GLU A 57 -4.92 12.74 1.59
N VAL A 58 -5.85 13.29 2.36
CA VAL A 58 -5.86 13.18 3.83
C VAL A 58 -7.13 12.47 4.28
N PHE A 59 -6.96 11.38 5.01
CA PHE A 59 -8.04 10.55 5.52
C PHE A 59 -8.01 10.53 7.06
N SER A 60 -9.18 10.64 7.68
CA SER A 60 -9.33 10.29 9.10
C SER A 60 -9.50 8.77 9.21
N VAL A 61 -8.61 8.13 9.95
CA VAL A 61 -8.61 6.68 10.20
C VAL A 61 -8.57 6.41 11.70
N LYS A 62 -8.91 5.19 12.11
CA LYS A 62 -8.82 4.79 13.52
C LYS A 62 -7.71 3.76 13.70
N LYS A 63 -7.06 3.79 14.87
CA LYS A 63 -6.06 2.82 15.30
C LYS A 63 -6.49 2.16 16.60
N GLY A 64 -6.03 0.93 16.79
CA GLY A 64 -6.14 0.22 18.05
C GLY A 64 -5.07 -0.85 18.17
N GLU A 65 -5.02 -1.49 19.34
CA GLU A 65 -4.09 -2.57 19.64
C GLU A 65 -4.86 -3.82 20.06
N VAL A 66 -4.38 -4.99 19.65
CA VAL A 66 -4.92 -6.30 20.05
C VAL A 66 -3.77 -7.28 20.25
N GLY A 67 -3.57 -7.72 21.49
CA GLY A 67 -2.38 -8.51 21.85
C GLY A 67 -1.09 -7.74 21.53
N ASN A 68 -0.23 -8.32 20.69
CA ASN A 68 0.98 -7.66 20.17
C ASN A 68 0.77 -7.04 18.77
N GLY A 69 -0.45 -7.11 18.23
CA GLY A 69 -0.80 -6.65 16.90
C GLY A 69 -1.44 -5.26 16.92
N HIS A 70 -1.26 -4.52 15.83
CA HIS A 70 -1.87 -3.20 15.63
C HIS A 70 -2.98 -3.29 14.59
N VAL A 71 -4.09 -2.61 14.89
CA VAL A 71 -5.29 -2.57 14.06
C VAL A 71 -5.38 -1.19 13.40
N LEU A 72 -5.49 -1.17 12.08
CA LEU A 72 -5.87 0.00 11.31
C LEU A 72 -7.31 -0.16 10.85
N ILE A 73 -8.16 0.81 11.15
CA ILE A 73 -9.59 0.79 10.81
C ILE A 73 -9.88 1.92 9.83
N LEU A 74 -10.46 1.56 8.70
CA LEU A 74 -10.88 2.46 7.65
C LEU A 74 -12.40 2.43 7.51
N ASN A 75 -12.96 3.56 7.10
CA ASN A 75 -14.32 3.57 6.56
C ASN A 75 -14.31 3.14 5.07
N GLU A 76 -15.48 2.76 4.59
CA GLU A 76 -15.70 2.31 3.22
C GLU A 76 -15.22 3.31 2.18
N SER A 77 -15.52 4.61 2.34
CA SER A 77 -15.12 5.62 1.36
C SER A 77 -13.59 5.77 1.28
N THR A 78 -12.89 5.66 2.41
CA THR A 78 -11.41 5.69 2.46
C THR A 78 -10.84 4.45 1.77
N ALA A 79 -11.37 3.26 2.07
CA ALA A 79 -10.89 2.04 1.42
C ALA A 79 -11.10 2.08 -0.11
N LEU A 80 -12.23 2.58 -0.59
CA LEU A 80 -12.50 2.78 -2.02
C LEU A 80 -11.52 3.77 -2.67
N ALA A 81 -11.19 4.87 -1.99
CA ALA A 81 -10.19 5.83 -2.49
C ALA A 81 -8.81 5.17 -2.63
N LEU A 82 -8.36 4.43 -1.62
CA LEU A 82 -7.07 3.75 -1.65
C LEU A 82 -7.02 2.60 -2.67
N ILE A 83 -8.14 1.89 -2.90
CA ILE A 83 -8.27 0.88 -3.95
C ILE A 83 -8.13 1.52 -5.33
N LYS A 84 -8.74 2.70 -5.56
CA LYS A 84 -8.60 3.44 -6.82
C LYS A 84 -7.15 3.81 -7.12
N GLU A 85 -6.36 4.13 -6.09
CA GLU A 85 -4.92 4.40 -6.20
C GLU A 85 -4.07 3.12 -6.34
N LYS A 86 -4.70 1.93 -6.35
CA LYS A 86 -4.06 0.61 -6.52
C LYS A 86 -3.02 0.28 -5.44
N ILE A 87 -3.19 0.82 -4.23
CA ILE A 87 -2.25 0.59 -3.14
C ILE A 87 -2.66 -0.58 -2.21
N PHE A 88 -3.84 -1.18 -2.41
CA PHE A 88 -4.20 -2.42 -1.71
C PHE A 88 -3.58 -3.62 -2.41
N HIS A 89 -2.73 -4.36 -1.70
CA HIS A 89 -2.10 -5.58 -2.20
C HIS A 89 -2.66 -6.79 -1.47
N LYS A 90 -3.01 -7.81 -2.25
CA LYS A 90 -3.55 -9.08 -1.79
C LYS A 90 -2.54 -10.20 -2.05
N ARG A 91 -2.31 -11.05 -1.07
CA ARG A 91 -1.60 -12.32 -1.23
C ARG A 91 -2.43 -13.23 -2.14
N GLY A 92 -1.77 -13.88 -3.10
CA GLY A 92 -2.30 -15.09 -3.70
C GLY A 92 -1.24 -16.18 -3.81
N ASN A 93 -1.56 -17.22 -4.57
CA ASN A 93 -0.75 -18.44 -4.65
C ASN A 93 0.50 -18.20 -5.50
N GLY A 94 1.61 -17.86 -4.85
CA GLY A 94 2.92 -17.67 -5.49
C GLY A 94 3.20 -16.24 -5.98
N SER A 95 2.22 -15.34 -5.98
CA SER A 95 2.42 -13.92 -6.28
C SER A 95 1.40 -13.03 -5.55
N ASN A 96 1.73 -11.74 -5.44
CA ASN A 96 0.84 -10.71 -4.90
C ASN A 96 0.09 -10.01 -6.04
N TYR A 97 -1.15 -9.63 -5.77
CA TYR A 97 -2.05 -8.97 -6.72
C TYR A 97 -2.52 -7.62 -6.16
N ILE A 98 -2.99 -6.72 -7.03
CA ILE A 98 -3.72 -5.52 -6.60
C ILE A 98 -5.17 -5.93 -6.30
N LEU A 99 -5.73 -5.41 -5.21
CA LEU A 99 -7.17 -5.50 -4.96
C LEU A 99 -7.86 -4.36 -5.70
N ASP A 100 -8.47 -4.66 -6.84
CA ASP A 100 -9.12 -3.64 -7.69
C ASP A 100 -10.57 -3.32 -7.27
N THR A 101 -11.18 -4.15 -6.43
CA THR A 101 -12.57 -3.98 -5.99
C THR A 101 -12.72 -4.26 -4.51
N LEU A 102 -13.52 -3.45 -3.82
CA LEU A 102 -13.84 -3.69 -2.42
C LEU A 102 -14.86 -4.85 -2.34
N PRO A 103 -14.61 -5.89 -1.51
CA PRO A 103 -15.56 -6.97 -1.31
C PRO A 103 -16.89 -6.46 -0.77
N LYS A 104 -17.96 -7.22 -1.00
CA LYS A 104 -19.26 -6.91 -0.43
C LYS A 104 -19.18 -7.05 1.09
N PHE A 105 -19.57 -5.99 1.79
CA PHE A 105 -19.66 -6.05 3.25
C PHE A 105 -20.66 -7.12 3.71
N PRO A 106 -20.40 -7.77 4.85
CA PRO A 106 -21.38 -8.61 5.50
C PRO A 106 -22.64 -7.80 5.88
N LYS A 107 -23.73 -8.52 6.19
CA LYS A 107 -24.97 -7.88 6.69
C LYS A 107 -24.69 -7.08 7.96
N GLU A 108 -23.89 -7.65 8.85
CA GLU A 108 -23.46 -7.07 10.12
C GLU A 108 -21.93 -7.04 10.19
N GLY A 109 -21.37 -5.99 10.79
CA GLY A 109 -19.93 -5.89 11.04
C GLY A 109 -19.09 -5.31 9.90
N SER A 110 -17.80 -5.64 9.95
CA SER A 110 -16.76 -5.06 9.09
C SER A 110 -15.98 -6.15 8.35
N LEU A 111 -15.33 -5.81 7.25
CA LEU A 111 -14.36 -6.69 6.59
C LEU A 111 -13.05 -6.69 7.36
N LEU A 112 -12.42 -7.85 7.46
CA LEU A 112 -11.09 -8.01 8.03
C LEU A 112 -10.11 -8.48 6.97
N PHE A 113 -9.03 -7.72 6.81
CA PHE A 113 -7.88 -8.07 6.01
C PHE A 113 -6.67 -8.32 6.92
N THR A 114 -6.20 -9.56 6.95
CA THR A 114 -5.07 -10.02 7.79
C THR A 114 -4.55 -11.36 7.25
N ASN A 115 -3.50 -11.92 7.86
CA ASN A 115 -2.96 -13.21 7.46
C ASN A 115 -4.05 -14.31 7.46
N GLU A 116 -3.95 -15.26 6.53
CA GLU A 116 -4.92 -16.36 6.41
C GLU A 116 -5.04 -17.23 7.68
N ASP A 117 -3.98 -17.31 8.49
CA ASP A 117 -3.99 -18.04 9.77
C ASP A 117 -5.07 -17.52 10.74
N GLU A 118 -5.49 -16.26 10.58
CA GLU A 118 -6.50 -15.59 11.41
C GLU A 118 -7.92 -15.64 10.80
N LYS A 119 -8.15 -16.44 9.75
CA LYS A 119 -9.43 -16.45 9.00
C LYS A 119 -10.67 -16.83 9.82
N THR A 120 -10.49 -17.52 10.94
CA THR A 120 -11.57 -17.96 11.82
C THR A 120 -12.03 -16.85 12.76
N MET A 121 -11.28 -15.75 12.88
CA MET A 121 -11.60 -14.60 13.72
C MET A 121 -12.97 -14.00 13.37
N LYS A 122 -13.79 -13.79 14.40
CA LYS A 122 -15.14 -13.22 14.28
C LYS A 122 -15.29 -11.83 14.91
N SER A 123 -14.34 -11.47 15.77
CA SER A 123 -14.32 -10.17 16.41
C SER A 123 -12.90 -9.77 16.76
N ILE A 124 -12.67 -8.46 16.86
CA ILE A 124 -11.44 -7.86 17.37
C ILE A 124 -11.82 -6.96 18.55
N LYS A 125 -11.17 -7.15 19.69
CA LYS A 125 -11.39 -6.35 20.88
C LYS A 125 -10.39 -5.20 20.95
N ILE A 126 -10.88 -3.97 20.93
CA ILE A 126 -10.07 -2.74 21.01
C ILE A 126 -10.61 -1.90 22.17
N GLU A 127 -9.74 -1.56 23.13
CA GLU A 127 -10.10 -0.72 24.28
C GLU A 127 -11.35 -1.21 25.04
N GLY A 128 -11.50 -2.54 25.15
CA GLY A 128 -12.66 -3.15 25.81
C GLY A 128 -13.89 -3.32 24.91
N ASN A 129 -13.95 -2.67 23.75
CA ASN A 129 -15.05 -2.77 22.79
C ASN A 129 -14.80 -3.89 21.78
N GLU A 130 -15.80 -4.74 21.59
CA GLU A 130 -15.74 -5.82 20.62
C GLU A 130 -16.27 -5.34 19.27
N ILE A 131 -15.45 -5.46 18.22
CA ILE A 131 -15.81 -5.09 16.86
C ILE A 131 -16.06 -6.37 16.07
N PRO A 132 -17.30 -6.64 15.63
CA PRO A 132 -17.59 -7.79 14.78
C PRO A 132 -16.90 -7.65 13.43
N VAL A 133 -16.19 -8.70 13.02
CA VAL A 133 -15.45 -8.74 11.76
C VAL A 133 -15.70 -10.03 11.00
N THR A 134 -15.64 -9.94 9.68
CA THR A 134 -15.65 -11.07 8.77
C THR A 134 -14.36 -11.05 7.97
N TYR A 135 -13.54 -12.08 8.12
CA TYR A 135 -12.35 -12.27 7.29
C TYR A 135 -12.71 -12.27 5.81
N ASP A 136 -11.98 -11.51 5.02
CA ASP A 136 -12.06 -11.53 3.56
C ASP A 136 -10.82 -12.15 2.93
N SER A 137 -9.64 -11.59 3.19
CA SER A 137 -8.39 -12.02 2.55
C SER A 137 -7.12 -11.51 3.23
N ASP A 138 -5.98 -12.14 2.91
CA ASP A 138 -4.64 -11.64 3.24
C ASP A 138 -4.26 -10.44 2.36
N THR A 139 -4.83 -9.29 2.71
CA THR A 139 -4.66 -8.00 2.03
C THR A 139 -4.05 -6.96 2.97
N TRP A 140 -3.20 -6.07 2.46
CA TRP A 140 -2.56 -4.96 3.17
C TRP A 140 -2.46 -3.71 2.30
N ILE A 141 -2.03 -2.59 2.90
CA ILE A 141 -1.89 -1.30 2.21
C ILE A 141 -0.41 -0.99 1.99
N GLY A 142 -0.06 -0.63 0.76
CA GLY A 142 1.29 -0.36 0.30
C GLY A 142 2.00 -1.61 -0.23
N ASN A 143 3.22 -1.41 -0.73
CA ASN A 143 3.98 -2.44 -1.45
C ASN A 143 4.35 -3.66 -0.59
N THR A 144 4.46 -3.47 0.73
CA THR A 144 4.73 -4.52 1.73
C THR A 144 3.90 -4.29 2.99
N ARG A 145 3.45 -5.37 3.65
CA ARG A 145 2.68 -5.28 4.90
C ARG A 145 3.56 -4.73 6.02
N LYS A 146 3.13 -3.62 6.65
CA LYS A 146 3.77 -3.05 7.85
C LYS A 146 3.10 -3.57 9.11
N TYR A 147 3.52 -4.73 9.61
CA TYR A 147 2.92 -5.35 10.80
C TYR A 147 2.81 -4.43 12.04
N PRO A 148 3.80 -3.57 12.37
CA PRO A 148 3.67 -2.66 13.51
C PRO A 148 2.51 -1.67 13.43
N THR A 149 1.85 -1.53 12.28
CA THR A 149 0.72 -0.60 12.11
C THR A 149 -0.46 -1.19 11.33
N GLN A 150 -0.28 -2.38 10.75
CA GLN A 150 -1.24 -3.06 9.86
C GLN A 150 -1.22 -4.59 10.08
N SER A 151 -1.13 -5.04 11.34
CA SER A 151 -1.32 -6.48 11.65
C SER A 151 -2.74 -6.90 11.26
N TYR A 152 -3.72 -6.03 11.52
CA TYR A 152 -5.10 -6.18 11.10
C TYR A 152 -5.54 -4.90 10.40
N VAL A 153 -6.16 -5.02 9.23
CA VAL A 153 -6.82 -3.90 8.55
C VAL A 153 -8.32 -4.19 8.53
N ILE A 154 -9.09 -3.37 9.24
CA ILE A 154 -10.55 -3.44 9.26
C ILE A 154 -11.09 -2.41 8.28
N VAL A 155 -11.99 -2.81 7.41
CA VAL A 155 -12.79 -1.88 6.60
C VAL A 155 -14.24 -2.01 7.02
N ALA A 156 -14.82 -0.91 7.51
CA ALA A 156 -16.19 -0.86 8.01
C ALA A 156 -17.07 -0.01 7.08
N LYS A 157 -18.36 -0.34 6.97
CA LYS A 157 -19.35 0.56 6.36
C LYS A 157 -19.29 1.91 7.05
N ASN A 158 -19.56 3.00 6.32
CA ASN A 158 -19.48 4.36 6.87
C ASN A 158 -20.34 4.57 8.14
N SER A 159 -21.51 3.91 8.24
CA SER A 159 -22.34 3.95 9.46
C SER A 159 -21.66 3.22 10.63
N VAL A 160 -21.24 1.98 10.43
CA VAL A 160 -20.55 1.15 11.43
C VAL A 160 -19.26 1.82 11.91
N TYR A 161 -18.48 2.40 11.00
CA TYR A 161 -17.24 3.09 11.34
C TYR A 161 -17.43 4.22 12.36
N LYS A 162 -18.54 4.97 12.27
CA LYS A 162 -18.83 6.07 13.22
C LYS A 162 -19.09 5.56 14.63
N GLU A 163 -19.62 4.35 14.76
CA GLU A 163 -19.96 3.73 16.04
C GLU A 163 -18.75 3.07 16.72
N ILE A 164 -17.74 2.68 15.94
CA ILE A 164 -16.50 2.10 16.48
C ILE A 164 -15.77 3.13 17.35
N LYS A 165 -15.58 2.82 18.63
CA LYS A 165 -14.79 3.63 19.57
C LYS A 165 -13.34 3.15 19.54
N ALA A 166 -12.47 3.96 18.95
CA ALA A 166 -11.03 3.73 18.85
C ALA A 166 -10.34 5.07 18.58
N ASN A 167 -9.04 5.16 18.84
CA ASN A 167 -8.27 6.39 18.67
C ASN A 167 -8.25 6.83 17.20
N GLU A 168 -8.68 8.06 16.94
CA GLU A 168 -8.61 8.66 15.61
C GLU A 168 -7.22 9.24 15.34
N THR A 169 -6.76 9.09 14.10
CA THR A 169 -5.49 9.64 13.63
C THR A 169 -5.59 10.00 12.14
N LYS A 170 -4.51 10.50 11.56
CA LYS A 170 -4.47 10.88 10.15
C LYS A 170 -3.71 9.88 9.31
N MET A 171 -4.20 9.67 8.10
CA MET A 171 -3.50 8.99 7.03
C MET A 171 -3.31 9.97 5.87
N HIS A 172 -2.08 10.19 5.47
CA HIS A 172 -1.72 10.96 4.29
C HIS A 172 -1.24 10.03 3.19
N LEU A 173 -1.79 10.21 2.00
CA LEU A 173 -1.26 9.65 0.76
C LEU A 173 -0.73 10.79 -0.11
N LEU A 174 0.59 10.94 -0.13
CA LEU A 174 1.27 11.92 -0.96
C LEU A 174 1.57 11.29 -2.31
N GLN A 175 0.97 11.79 -3.38
CA GLN A 175 1.37 11.46 -4.75
C GLN A 175 2.53 12.37 -5.16
N LEU A 176 3.67 11.79 -5.54
CA LEU A 176 4.85 12.56 -5.92
C LEU A 176 4.80 12.98 -7.40
N LYS A 177 5.40 14.13 -7.72
CA LYS A 177 5.53 14.64 -9.10
C LYS A 177 6.34 13.68 -9.98
N LYS A 178 7.29 12.96 -9.39
CA LYS A 178 8.14 11.93 -10.02
C LYS A 178 8.46 10.84 -9.01
N SER A 179 8.73 9.63 -9.51
CA SER A 179 9.24 8.53 -8.67
C SER A 179 10.62 8.86 -8.09
N LEU A 180 10.86 8.45 -6.84
CA LEU A 180 12.17 8.55 -6.18
C LEU A 180 13.12 7.39 -6.55
N GLY A 181 12.63 6.42 -7.33
CA GLY A 181 13.35 5.21 -7.72
C GLY A 181 12.45 3.99 -7.64
N ASP A 182 13.01 2.80 -7.84
CA ASP A 182 12.31 1.55 -7.51
C ASP A 182 12.52 1.23 -6.02
N GLU A 183 11.47 0.81 -5.31
CA GLU A 183 11.60 0.35 -3.93
C GLU A 183 12.56 -0.86 -3.81
N ARG A 184 12.69 -1.66 -4.87
CA ARG A 184 13.62 -2.79 -4.97
C ARG A 184 14.62 -2.56 -6.12
N PRO A 185 15.64 -1.71 -5.93
CA PRO A 185 16.58 -1.38 -7.00
C PRO A 185 17.34 -2.62 -7.48
N LYS A 186 17.54 -2.75 -8.80
CA LYS A 186 18.23 -3.90 -9.42
C LYS A 186 19.76 -3.87 -9.24
N MET A 187 20.34 -2.72 -8.92
CA MET A 187 21.78 -2.54 -8.74
C MET A 187 22.11 -1.90 -7.39
N SER A 188 23.22 -2.34 -6.77
CA SER A 188 23.72 -1.86 -5.47
C SER A 188 24.14 -0.38 -5.43
N THR A 189 24.18 0.30 -6.58
CA THR A 189 24.58 1.70 -6.70
C THR A 189 23.40 2.68 -6.60
N GLU A 190 22.16 2.22 -6.76
CA GLU A 190 20.97 3.07 -6.66
C GLU A 190 20.49 3.15 -5.20
N ASN A 191 21.21 3.92 -4.39
CA ASN A 191 20.98 4.01 -2.95
C ASN A 191 19.97 5.10 -2.55
N THR A 192 19.28 5.73 -3.52
CA THR A 192 18.32 6.82 -3.25
C THR A 192 17.25 6.39 -2.26
N MET A 193 16.55 5.28 -2.54
CA MET A 193 15.48 4.78 -1.68
C MET A 193 15.98 4.35 -0.30
N VAL A 194 17.17 3.76 -0.22
CA VAL A 194 17.79 3.38 1.06
C VAL A 194 18.10 4.63 1.90
N ASN A 195 18.71 5.64 1.27
CA ASN A 195 19.06 6.90 1.92
C ASN A 195 17.82 7.66 2.39
N GLU A 196 16.77 7.72 1.56
CA GLU A 196 15.51 8.37 1.95
C GLU A 196 14.81 7.65 3.10
N ASN A 197 14.79 6.31 3.09
CA ASN A 197 14.30 5.53 4.24
C ASN A 197 15.07 5.84 5.52
N VAL A 198 16.40 5.94 5.46
CA VAL A 198 17.23 6.28 6.64
C VAL A 198 16.91 7.69 7.14
N LYS A 199 16.75 8.66 6.25
CA LYS A 199 16.41 10.04 6.62
C LYS A 199 15.07 10.11 7.32
N VAL A 200 14.04 9.44 6.80
CA VAL A 200 12.72 9.42 7.45
C VAL A 200 12.75 8.67 8.77
N LYS A 201 13.42 7.52 8.86
CA LYS A 201 13.60 6.80 10.13
C LYS A 201 14.22 7.66 11.23
N LYS A 202 15.14 8.57 10.88
CA LYS A 202 15.69 9.53 11.84
C LYS A 202 14.66 10.57 12.31
N LEU A 203 13.74 11.00 11.43
CA LEU A 203 12.69 11.95 11.78
C LEU A 203 11.66 11.36 12.74
N ILE A 204 11.38 10.05 12.65
CA ILE A 204 10.38 9.36 13.47
C ILE A 204 10.99 8.50 14.59
N LYS A 205 12.27 8.70 14.90
CA LYS A 205 12.94 7.94 15.95
C LYS A 205 12.28 8.21 17.29
N GLY A 206 11.88 7.15 18.00
CA GLY A 206 11.14 7.25 19.27
C GLY A 206 9.62 7.34 19.11
N LEU A 207 9.11 7.30 17.87
CA LEU A 207 7.68 7.28 17.54
C LEU A 207 7.27 5.93 16.92
N GLU A 208 8.04 4.87 17.18
CA GLU A 208 7.76 3.53 16.67
C GLU A 208 6.41 3.03 17.20
N GLY A 209 5.53 2.58 16.30
CA GLY A 209 4.16 2.14 16.63
C GLY A 209 3.13 3.27 16.58
N GLU A 210 3.53 4.50 16.90
CA GLU A 210 2.68 5.69 16.76
C GLU A 210 2.61 6.15 15.30
N VAL A 211 3.77 6.27 14.63
CA VAL A 211 3.89 6.71 13.25
C VAL A 211 4.20 5.54 12.31
N SER A 212 3.40 5.40 11.25
CA SER A 212 3.68 4.55 10.10
C SER A 212 4.22 5.39 8.96
N PHE A 213 5.27 4.91 8.31
CA PHE A 213 5.79 5.48 7.08
C PHE A 213 6.12 4.39 6.07
N GLN A 214 5.73 4.61 4.82
CA GLN A 214 6.07 3.73 3.71
C GLN A 214 6.07 4.46 2.37
N PHE A 215 7.05 4.15 1.52
CA PHE A 215 6.96 4.45 0.10
C PHE A 215 6.02 3.46 -0.57
N VAL A 216 5.15 3.97 -1.43
CA VAL A 216 4.13 3.17 -2.12
C VAL A 216 4.20 3.40 -3.62
N THR A 217 3.69 2.43 -4.36
CA THR A 217 3.43 2.55 -5.79
C THR A 217 1.96 2.87 -6.00
N ILE A 218 1.68 4.11 -6.38
CA ILE A 218 0.38 4.56 -6.84
C ILE A 218 0.24 4.21 -8.33
N GLY A 219 -0.80 3.46 -8.67
CA GLY A 219 -1.07 3.09 -10.05
C GLY A 219 -1.60 4.24 -10.89
N GLU A 220 -1.54 4.12 -12.22
CA GLU A 220 -2.22 5.07 -13.10
C GLU A 220 -3.74 5.00 -12.87
N LYS A 221 -4.35 6.18 -12.64
CA LYS A 221 -5.81 6.37 -12.59
C LYS A 221 -6.37 5.97 -13.97
N SER A 222 -7.07 4.83 -14.02
CA SER A 222 -7.75 4.34 -15.22
C SER A 222 -8.98 5.17 -15.57
#